data_AF-A0A1B1V3E4-F1
#
_entry.id   AF-A0A1B1V3E4-F1
#
_cell.length_a   1.000
_cell.length_b   1.000
_cell.length_c   1.000
_cell.angle_alpha   90.00
_cell.angle_beta   90.00
_cell.angle_gamma   90.00
#
_symmetry.space_group_name_H-M   'P 1'
#
loop_
_entity.id
_entity.type
_entity.pdbx_description
1 polymer ?
#
loop_
_entity_poly.entity_id
_entity_poly.type
_entity_poly.pdbx_seq_one_letter_code
_entity_poly.pdbx_strand_id
1 'polypeptide(L)'
;MKCFALIVIFFVAGPYCAYGVGDIEQCKKGLVENTKTLVDMCNAKSLPPGPEPFSDEDLKPFFEEAGLKIAKECRDAEKGTDCNKYTKISKCLSEKDLCSHSLKFPINV
;
A
#
# COMPACT_ATOMS: atom_id res chain seq x y z
N MET A 1 -12.14 -15.76 20.01
CA MET A 1 -10.88 -15.03 20.27
C MET A 1 -10.07 -15.00 18.98
N LYS A 2 -9.64 -13.79 18.57
CA LYS A 2 -8.48 -13.48 17.70
C LYS A 2 -8.57 -13.78 16.18
N CYS A 3 -9.23 -12.91 15.43
CA CYS A 3 -8.93 -12.65 14.00
C CYS A 3 -8.81 -11.14 13.72
N PHE A 4 -8.32 -10.38 14.69
CA PHE A 4 -7.92 -8.98 14.52
C PHE A 4 -6.41 -8.97 14.33
N ALA A 5 -5.92 -8.62 13.14
CA ALA A 5 -4.56 -8.13 12.82
C ALA A 5 -4.01 -8.65 11.46
N LEU A 6 -4.81 -8.64 10.38
CA LEU A 6 -4.29 -8.83 9.02
C LEU A 6 -4.39 -7.57 8.15
N ILE A 7 -4.73 -6.42 8.74
CA ILE A 7 -5.05 -5.17 8.03
C ILE A 7 -3.83 -4.23 7.96
N VAL A 8 -2.74 -4.52 8.69
CA VAL A 8 -1.66 -3.55 8.90
C VAL A 8 -0.39 -3.84 8.07
N ILE A 9 -0.53 -4.43 6.88
CA ILE A 9 0.65 -4.93 6.13
C ILE A 9 1.10 -3.97 5.03
N PHE A 10 0.21 -3.14 4.48
CA PHE A 10 0.60 -2.23 3.40
C PHE A 10 1.52 -1.09 3.86
N PHE A 11 1.43 -0.70 5.14
CA PHE A 11 2.06 0.50 5.68
C PHE A 11 2.66 0.33 7.10
N VAL A 12 2.71 -0.88 7.67
CA VAL A 12 3.30 -1.06 9.03
C VAL A 12 4.16 -2.32 9.15
N ALA A 13 3.91 -3.36 8.37
CA ALA A 13 4.69 -4.61 8.45
C ALA A 13 6.02 -4.60 7.67
N GLY A 14 6.39 -3.48 7.04
CA GLY A 14 7.76 -3.24 6.58
C GLY A 14 8.49 -2.34 7.58
N PRO A 15 9.75 -2.64 7.98
CA PRO A 15 10.51 -1.86 8.97
C PRO A 15 10.82 -0.40 8.55
N TYR A 16 10.19 0.10 7.49
CA TYR A 16 10.51 1.37 6.84
C TYR A 16 9.33 2.35 6.76
N CYS A 17 8.20 2.07 7.41
CA CYS A 17 7.11 3.06 7.45
C CYS A 17 7.38 4.25 8.40
N ALA A 18 8.55 4.29 9.01
CA ALA A 18 9.12 5.47 9.68
C ALA A 18 10.08 6.28 8.79
N TYR A 19 10.44 5.79 7.60
CA TYR A 19 11.38 6.45 6.69
C TYR A 19 10.69 6.68 5.34
N GLY A 20 10.21 7.91 5.10
CA GLY A 20 9.87 8.34 3.74
C GLY A 20 8.52 8.98 3.50
N VAL A 21 7.83 9.44 4.55
CA VAL A 21 6.60 10.23 4.36
C VAL A 21 7.01 11.67 4.04
N GLY A 22 7.15 11.95 2.74
CA GLY A 22 7.64 13.22 2.19
C GLY A 22 8.77 13.09 1.17
N ASP A 23 9.31 11.88 0.97
CA ASP A 23 10.32 11.58 -0.05
C ASP A 23 9.74 10.65 -1.13
N ILE A 24 9.66 11.15 -2.36
CA ILE A 24 9.00 10.47 -3.48
C ILE A 24 9.73 9.17 -3.84
N GLU A 25 11.06 9.14 -3.74
CA GLU A 25 11.86 7.94 -4.08
C GLU A 25 11.65 6.84 -3.04
N GLN A 26 11.63 7.18 -1.75
CA GLN A 26 11.35 6.22 -0.68
C GLN A 26 9.93 5.68 -0.77
N CYS A 27 8.94 6.52 -1.08
CA CYS A 27 7.58 6.05 -1.33
C CYS A 27 7.52 5.05 -2.51
N LYS A 28 8.18 5.36 -3.64
CA LYS A 28 8.22 4.47 -4.82
C LYS A 28 8.90 3.14 -4.49
N LYS A 29 10.01 3.19 -3.74
CA LYS A 29 10.72 1.99 -3.31
C LYS A 29 9.87 1.13 -2.36
N GLY A 30 9.25 1.75 -1.35
CA GLY A 30 8.37 1.09 -0.41
C GLY A 30 7.17 0.44 -1.10
N LEU A 31 6.59 1.10 -2.10
CA LEU A 31 5.50 0.54 -2.91
C LEU A 31 5.92 -0.75 -3.63
N VAL A 32 7.12 -0.78 -4.24
CA VAL A 32 7.63 -1.97 -4.93
C VAL A 32 7.95 -3.10 -3.95
N GLU A 33 8.62 -2.79 -2.84
CA GLU A 33 9.02 -3.78 -1.84
C GLU A 33 7.81 -4.39 -1.10
N ASN A 34 6.83 -3.57 -0.72
CA ASN A 34 5.60 -4.04 -0.07
C ASN A 34 4.77 -4.89 -1.02
N THR A 35 4.72 -4.52 -2.31
CA THR A 35 4.03 -5.31 -3.33
C THR A 35 4.64 -6.69 -3.47
N LYS A 36 5.98 -6.78 -3.54
CA LYS A 36 6.68 -8.07 -3.58
C LYS A 36 6.35 -8.91 -2.35
N THR A 37 6.41 -8.31 -1.17
CA THR A 37 6.06 -8.98 0.10
C THR A 37 4.64 -9.55 0.08
N LEU A 38 3.66 -8.78 -0.41
CA LEU A 38 2.27 -9.24 -0.49
C LEU A 38 2.06 -10.36 -1.50
N VAL A 39 2.72 -10.28 -2.65
CA VAL A 39 2.70 -11.35 -3.65
C VAL A 39 3.31 -12.63 -3.05
N ASP A 40 4.43 -12.53 -2.36
CA ASP A 40 5.10 -13.66 -1.72
C ASP A 40 4.22 -14.27 -0.61
N MET A 41 3.64 -13.45 0.27
CA MET A 41 2.70 -13.90 1.32
C MET A 41 1.44 -14.53 0.74
N CYS A 42 0.92 -13.99 -0.36
CA CYS A 42 -0.23 -14.54 -1.06
C CYS A 42 0.09 -15.89 -1.71
N ASN A 43 1.22 -15.99 -2.42
CA ASN A 43 1.69 -17.23 -3.02
C ASN A 43 1.98 -18.30 -1.96
N ALA A 44 2.48 -17.90 -0.79
CA ALA A 44 2.65 -18.75 0.38
C ALA A 44 1.34 -19.10 1.11
N LYS A 45 0.17 -18.69 0.59
CA LYS A 45 -1.17 -18.88 1.19
C LYS A 45 -1.30 -18.30 2.61
N SER A 46 -0.39 -17.41 2.99
CA SER A 46 -0.41 -16.68 4.26
C SER A 46 -1.35 -15.47 4.22
N LEU A 47 -1.70 -15.05 3.00
CA LEU A 47 -2.67 -13.99 2.73
C LEU A 47 -3.64 -14.51 1.65
N PRO A 48 -4.97 -14.44 1.83
CA PRO A 48 -5.87 -14.81 0.75
C PRO A 48 -5.67 -13.83 -0.42
N PRO A 49 -5.93 -14.22 -1.67
CA PRO A 49 -5.77 -13.34 -2.83
C PRO A 49 -6.94 -12.35 -3.03
N GLY A 50 -7.86 -12.28 -2.07
CA GLY A 50 -9.10 -11.50 -2.12
C GLY A 50 -9.25 -10.28 -1.18
N PRO A 51 -8.60 -10.18 0.01
CA PRO A 51 -8.77 -9.01 0.86
C PRO A 51 -8.13 -7.80 0.19
N GLU A 52 -8.76 -6.65 0.42
CA GLU A 52 -8.21 -5.38 -0.01
C GLU A 52 -6.83 -5.17 0.63
N PRO A 53 -5.82 -4.78 -0.16
CA PRO A 53 -4.46 -4.65 0.34
C PRO A 53 -4.31 -3.59 1.44
N PHE A 54 -5.19 -2.59 1.44
CA PHE A 54 -5.21 -1.45 2.36
C PHE A 54 -6.63 -0.89 2.47
N SER A 55 -6.94 -0.27 3.61
CA SER A 55 -8.16 0.54 3.77
C SER A 55 -7.88 2.03 3.57
N ASP A 56 -8.91 2.81 3.30
CA ASP A 56 -8.80 4.27 3.21
C ASP A 56 -8.30 4.87 4.54
N GLU A 57 -8.64 4.25 5.68
CA GLU A 57 -8.22 4.69 7.01
C GLU A 57 -6.71 4.50 7.24
N ASP A 58 -6.14 3.43 6.71
CA ASP A 58 -4.69 3.17 6.78
C ASP A 58 -3.88 4.18 5.97
N LEU A 59 -4.47 4.74 4.90
CA LEU A 59 -3.80 5.65 3.98
C LEU A 59 -3.95 7.13 4.34
N LYS A 60 -5.03 7.52 5.02
CA LYS A 60 -5.30 8.89 5.48
C LYS A 60 -4.11 9.60 6.14
N PRO A 61 -3.33 8.96 7.03
CA PRO A 61 -2.18 9.64 7.63
C PRO A 61 -1.04 9.90 6.63
N PHE A 62 -0.95 9.16 5.53
CA PHE A 62 0.21 9.20 4.62
C PHE A 62 -0.02 9.99 3.34
N PHE A 63 -1.28 10.20 2.92
CA PHE A 63 -1.61 10.80 1.63
C PHE A 63 -2.68 11.89 1.73
N GLU A 64 -2.54 12.89 0.86
CA GLU A 64 -3.57 13.90 0.62
C GLU A 64 -4.84 13.27 0.01
N GLU A 65 -5.97 13.98 0.03
CA GLU A 65 -7.24 13.49 -0.55
C GLU A 65 -7.10 13.03 -2.00
N ALA A 66 -6.27 13.71 -2.79
CA ALA A 66 -5.95 13.31 -4.16
C ALA A 66 -5.25 11.93 -4.22
N GLY A 67 -4.29 11.69 -3.33
CA GLY A 67 -3.62 10.39 -3.19
C GLY A 67 -4.58 9.30 -2.71
N LEU A 68 -5.46 9.59 -1.75
CA LEU A 68 -6.49 8.65 -1.30
C LEU A 68 -7.43 8.25 -2.44
N LYS A 69 -7.82 9.22 -3.27
CA LYS A 69 -8.65 8.96 -4.47
C LYS A 69 -7.93 8.05 -5.46
N ILE A 70 -6.65 8.29 -5.73
CA ILE A 70 -5.82 7.43 -6.60
C ILE A 70 -5.76 6.01 -6.03
N ALA A 71 -5.51 5.88 -4.73
CA ALA A 71 -5.41 4.58 -4.08
C ALA A 71 -6.69 3.78 -4.17
N LYS A 72 -7.83 4.43 -3.93
CA LYS A 72 -9.16 3.87 -4.07
C LYS A 72 -9.47 3.46 -5.51
N GLU A 73 -9.21 4.33 -6.48
CA GLU A 73 -9.43 4.03 -7.90
C GLU A 73 -8.64 2.78 -8.34
N CYS A 74 -7.35 2.70 -7.99
CA CYS A 74 -6.51 1.56 -8.35
C CYS A 74 -6.92 0.26 -7.66
N ARG A 75 -7.36 0.34 -6.40
CA ARG A 75 -7.87 -0.81 -5.66
C ARG A 75 -9.18 -1.33 -6.27
N ASP A 76 -10.13 -0.43 -6.51
CA ASP A 76 -11.49 -0.77 -6.94
C ASP A 76 -11.54 -1.23 -8.41
N ALA A 77 -10.58 -0.79 -9.23
CA ALA A 77 -10.40 -1.23 -10.62
C ALA A 77 -9.97 -2.70 -10.72
N GLU A 78 -9.21 -3.20 -9.74
CA GLU A 78 -8.65 -4.55 -9.76
C GLU A 78 -9.55 -5.55 -9.01
N LYS A 79 -10.42 -6.21 -9.78
CA LYS A 79 -11.27 -7.30 -9.31
C LYS A 79 -10.66 -8.64 -9.70
N GLY A 80 -10.30 -9.46 -8.72
CA GLY A 80 -9.71 -10.76 -8.93
C GLY A 80 -9.34 -11.45 -7.64
N THR A 81 -9.16 -12.77 -7.72
CA THR A 81 -8.79 -13.66 -6.62
C THR A 81 -7.42 -14.30 -6.87
N ASP A 82 -6.52 -13.60 -7.58
CA ASP A 82 -5.17 -14.06 -7.87
C ASP A 82 -4.14 -13.12 -7.25
N CYS A 83 -3.01 -13.67 -6.79
CA CYS A 83 -1.94 -12.90 -6.13
C CYS A 83 -1.34 -11.81 -7.03
N ASN A 84 -1.43 -11.94 -8.35
CA ASN A 84 -1.01 -10.90 -9.30
C ASN A 84 -1.82 -9.61 -9.17
N LYS A 85 -2.98 -9.63 -8.50
CA LYS A 85 -3.77 -8.44 -8.16
C LYS A 85 -2.91 -7.38 -7.47
N TYR A 86 -2.05 -7.76 -6.51
CA TYR A 86 -1.19 -6.82 -5.80
C TYR A 86 -0.21 -6.11 -6.75
N THR A 87 0.34 -6.83 -7.72
CA THR A 87 1.23 -6.26 -8.74
C THR A 87 0.49 -5.25 -9.63
N LYS A 88 -0.74 -5.58 -10.05
CA LYS A 88 -1.56 -4.68 -10.87
C LYS A 88 -1.94 -3.40 -10.13
N ILE A 89 -2.35 -3.52 -8.86
CA ILE A 89 -2.64 -2.37 -8.00
C ILE A 89 -1.38 -1.50 -7.89
N SER A 90 -0.22 -2.08 -7.55
CA SER A 90 1.05 -1.33 -7.46
C SER A 90 1.42 -0.61 -8.75
N LYS A 91 1.20 -1.24 -9.91
CA LYS A 91 1.44 -0.64 -11.22
C LYS A 91 0.54 0.56 -11.44
N CYS A 92 -0.75 0.43 -11.15
CA CYS A 92 -1.71 1.55 -11.25
C CYS A 92 -1.33 2.71 -10.32
N LEU A 93 -0.95 2.43 -9.06
CA LEU A 93 -0.52 3.45 -8.09
C LEU A 93 0.73 4.19 -8.57
N SER A 94 1.66 3.47 -9.22
CA SER A 94 2.88 4.05 -9.79
C SER A 94 2.59 4.89 -11.04
N GLU A 95 1.73 4.40 -11.94
CA GLU A 95 1.33 5.10 -13.16
C GLU A 95 0.55 6.38 -12.88
N LYS A 96 -0.26 6.40 -11.81
CA LYS A 96 -0.97 7.58 -11.33
C LYS A 96 -0.13 8.45 -10.38
N ASP A 97 1.14 8.12 -10.19
CA ASP A 97 2.11 8.85 -9.36
C ASP A 97 1.60 9.15 -7.94
N LEU A 98 1.02 8.15 -7.27
CA LEU A 98 0.49 8.24 -5.89
C LEU A 98 1.47 8.95 -4.94
N CYS A 99 2.76 8.66 -5.06
CA CYS A 99 3.81 9.18 -4.21
C CYS A 99 4.01 10.71 -4.31
N SER A 100 3.56 11.36 -5.37
CA SER A 100 3.54 12.83 -5.45
C SER A 100 2.53 13.47 -4.51
N HIS A 101 1.55 12.70 -4.04
CA HIS A 101 0.49 13.10 -3.12
C HIS A 101 0.74 12.63 -1.68
N SER A 102 1.95 12.19 -1.36
CA SER A 102 2.31 11.85 0.02
C SER A 102 2.30 13.12 0.87
N LEU A 103 1.64 13.07 2.02
CA LEU A 103 1.77 14.11 3.03
C LEU A 103 3.24 14.19 3.44
N LYS A 104 3.77 15.39 3.55
CA LYS A 104 5.09 15.59 4.14
C LYS A 104 4.90 15.56 5.64
N PHE A 105 5.35 14.51 6.33
CA PHE A 105 5.43 14.62 7.78
C PHE A 105 6.58 15.57 8.10
N PRO A 106 6.37 16.62 8.92
CA PRO A 106 7.48 17.34 9.50
C PRO A 106 8.25 16.33 10.35
N ILE A 107 9.46 15.98 9.91
CA ILE A 107 10.41 15.29 10.77
C ILE A 107 10.80 16.34 11.82
N ASN A 108 10.11 16.36 12.95
CA ASN A 108 10.65 17.01 14.14
C ASN A 108 11.82 16.12 14.59
N VAL A 109 13.01 16.47 14.09
CA VAL A 109 14.31 15.99 14.59
C VAL A 109 14.52 16.50 16.00
#